data_AF-A0A366AZ33-F1
#
_entry.id   AF-A0A366AZ33-F1
#
_cell.length_a   1.000
_cell.length_b   1.000
_cell.length_c   1.000
_cell.angle_alpha   90.00
_cell.angle_beta   90.00
_cell.angle_gamma   90.00
#
_symmetry.space_group_name_H-M   'P 1'
#
loop_
_entity.id
_entity.type
_entity.pdbx_description
1 polymer ?
#
loop_
_entity_poly.entity_id
_entity_poly.type
_entity_poly.pdbx_seq_one_letter_code
_entity_poly.pdbx_strand_id
1 'polypeptide(L)'
;MIKPLFFLLLFFCSLQSHSQKLVYKSNGTILDSESQKISPNQVRELLKDNQQLLEDYNDGRSKKTLGNILIISGLGFLTADLVQGVTASGISATPIGGGQYALQDEENNYPSLMTYIGIAAVIIAIPIKIGFSNKIKNVVTEYNNQNATGYKQFNQPRLDLITNSSGIGLRMTLN
;
A
#
# COMPACT_ATOMS: atom_id res chain seq x y z
N MET A 1 -30.24 -39.64 26.20
CA MET A 1 -29.88 -39.62 24.76
C MET A 1 -29.20 -38.32 24.28
N ILE A 2 -28.88 -37.35 25.14
CA ILE A 2 -28.33 -36.03 24.72
C ILE A 2 -26.82 -36.02 24.40
N LYS A 3 -26.04 -36.95 24.97
CA LYS A 3 -24.57 -37.00 24.83
C LYS A 3 -24.05 -37.12 23.38
N PRO A 4 -24.60 -37.99 22.50
CA PRO A 4 -24.12 -38.07 21.12
C PRO A 4 -24.48 -36.82 20.29
N LEU A 5 -25.62 -36.18 20.59
CA LEU A 5 -26.06 -34.97 19.90
C LEU A 5 -25.16 -33.77 20.22
N PHE A 6 -24.64 -33.71 21.45
CA PHE A 6 -23.67 -32.71 21.88
C PHE A 6 -22.31 -32.85 21.17
N PHE A 7 -21.82 -34.09 21.00
CA PHE A 7 -20.59 -34.34 20.24
C PHE A 7 -20.73 -33.99 18.76
N LEU A 8 -21.90 -34.27 18.16
CA LEU A 8 -22.20 -33.89 16.79
C LEU A 8 -22.20 -32.36 16.62
N LEU A 9 -22.81 -31.63 17.56
CA LEU A 9 -22.83 -30.16 17.56
C LEU A 9 -21.41 -29.57 17.64
N LEU A 10 -20.57 -30.10 18.54
CA LEU A 10 -19.16 -29.70 18.66
C LEU A 10 -18.37 -29.93 17.37
N PHE A 11 -18.62 -31.05 16.69
CA PHE A 11 -18.00 -31.34 15.39
C PHE A 11 -18.39 -30.30 14.33
N PHE A 12 -19.67 -29.93 14.23
CA PHE A 12 -20.13 -28.89 13.28
C PHE A 12 -19.59 -27.49 13.60
N CYS A 13 -19.38 -27.15 14.88
CA CYS A 13 -18.75 -25.88 15.25
C CYS A 13 -17.27 -25.79 14.82
N SER A 14 -16.55 -26.92 14.75
CA SER A 14 -15.14 -26.94 14.34
C SER A 14 -14.91 -26.69 12.84
N LEU A 15 -15.96 -26.74 12.01
CA LEU A 15 -15.88 -26.58 10.57
C LEU A 15 -15.99 -25.11 10.09
N GLN A 16 -16.09 -24.15 11.02
CA GLN A 16 -16.19 -22.72 10.69
C GLN A 16 -14.82 -22.14 10.28
N SER A 17 -14.31 -22.53 9.12
CA SER A 17 -13.10 -21.93 8.54
C SER A 17 -13.40 -20.53 8.02
N HIS A 18 -12.87 -19.51 8.69
CA HIS A 18 -13.01 -18.11 8.28
C HIS A 18 -11.85 -17.73 7.37
N SER A 19 -12.11 -17.67 6.05
CA SER A 19 -11.15 -17.16 5.07
C SER A 19 -11.34 -15.64 4.91
N GLN A 20 -10.38 -14.85 5.38
CA GLN A 20 -10.44 -13.39 5.34
C GLN A 20 -10.21 -12.85 3.92
N LYS A 21 -11.14 -12.01 3.42
CA LYS A 21 -11.06 -11.37 2.10
C LYS A 21 -10.71 -9.89 2.25
N LEU A 22 -9.72 -9.44 1.49
CA LEU A 22 -9.26 -8.06 1.46
C LEU A 22 -9.88 -7.28 0.30
N VAL A 23 -10.16 -5.99 0.51
CA VAL A 23 -10.72 -5.11 -0.52
C VAL A 23 -9.80 -3.90 -0.71
N TYR A 24 -9.30 -3.73 -1.92
CA TYR A 24 -8.53 -2.55 -2.30
C TYR A 24 -9.44 -1.34 -2.45
N LYS A 25 -9.04 -0.20 -1.88
CA LYS A 25 -9.62 1.13 -2.05
C LYS A 25 -8.55 2.11 -2.53
N SER A 26 -8.97 3.33 -2.84
CA SER A 26 -8.09 4.38 -3.36
C SER A 26 -6.89 4.66 -2.44
N ASN A 27 -5.81 5.15 -3.06
CA ASN A 27 -4.60 5.59 -2.38
C ASN A 27 -3.93 4.49 -1.52
N GLY A 28 -4.02 3.21 -1.90
CA GLY A 28 -3.37 2.13 -1.16
C GLY A 28 -4.04 1.83 0.18
N THR A 29 -5.32 2.16 0.32
CA THR A 29 -6.14 1.78 1.48
C THR A 29 -6.66 0.37 1.25
N ILE A 30 -6.58 -0.47 2.28
CA ILE A 30 -7.09 -1.85 2.24
C ILE A 30 -8.14 -1.97 3.34
N LEU A 31 -9.26 -2.58 3.00
CA LEU A 31 -10.32 -2.93 3.93
C LEU A 31 -10.36 -4.44 4.14
N ASP A 32 -10.82 -4.86 5.31
CA ASP A 32 -11.18 -6.26 5.57
C ASP A 32 -12.59 -6.59 5.03
N SER A 33 -13.05 -7.80 5.35
CA SER A 33 -14.36 -8.30 4.95
C SER A 33 -15.53 -7.59 5.62
N GLU A 34 -15.28 -6.91 6.75
CA GLU A 34 -16.25 -6.09 7.49
C GLU A 34 -16.22 -4.62 7.04
N SER A 35 -15.49 -4.31 5.96
CA SER A 35 -15.26 -2.96 5.46
C SER A 35 -14.51 -2.05 6.43
N GLN A 36 -13.84 -2.61 7.44
CA GLN A 36 -12.98 -1.86 8.34
C GLN A 36 -11.61 -1.66 7.71
N LYS A 37 -11.03 -0.48 7.95
CA LYS A 37 -9.70 -0.15 7.43
C LYS A 37 -8.64 -0.89 8.24
N ILE A 38 -7.85 -1.71 7.55
CA ILE A 38 -6.71 -2.38 8.17
C ILE A 38 -5.44 -1.54 8.05
N SER A 39 -4.65 -1.56 9.12
CA SER A 39 -3.38 -0.84 9.18
C SER A 39 -2.31 -1.53 8.33
N PRO A 40 -1.27 -0.80 7.88
CA PRO A 40 -0.18 -1.40 7.10
C PRO A 40 0.57 -2.50 7.84
N ASN A 41 0.65 -2.43 9.17
CA ASN A 41 1.31 -3.47 9.97
C ASN A 41 0.46 -4.74 10.01
N GLN A 42 -0.86 -4.61 10.14
CA GLN A 42 -1.78 -5.74 10.03
C GLN A 42 -1.71 -6.37 8.64
N VAL A 43 -1.63 -5.57 7.57
CA VAL A 43 -1.45 -6.11 6.21
C VAL A 43 -0.15 -6.90 6.09
N ARG A 44 0.97 -6.40 6.64
CA ARG A 44 2.24 -7.15 6.63
C ARG A 44 2.15 -8.46 7.41
N GLU A 45 1.45 -8.46 8.54
CA GLU A 45 1.22 -9.67 9.33
C GLU A 45 0.40 -10.70 8.54
N LEU A 46 -0.63 -10.26 7.81
CA LEU A 46 -1.42 -11.13 6.92
C LEU A 46 -0.60 -11.70 5.76
N LEU A 47 0.43 -11.00 5.31
CA LEU A 47 1.28 -11.39 4.19
C LEU A 47 2.56 -12.11 4.63
N LYS A 48 2.79 -12.32 5.94
CA LYS A 48 4.06 -12.84 6.46
C LYS A 48 4.43 -14.23 5.91
N ASP A 49 3.41 -15.04 5.63
CA ASP A 49 3.58 -16.41 5.13
C ASP A 49 3.85 -16.44 3.62
N ASN A 50 3.75 -15.29 2.93
CA ASN A 50 4.09 -15.13 1.53
C ASN A 50 5.11 -13.99 1.34
N GLN A 51 6.39 -14.36 1.33
CA GLN A 51 7.49 -13.42 1.19
C GLN A 51 7.38 -12.56 -0.08
N GLN A 52 6.98 -13.13 -1.21
CA GLN A 52 6.84 -12.40 -2.47
C GLN A 52 5.77 -11.30 -2.37
N LEU A 53 4.59 -11.61 -1.81
CA LEU A 53 3.52 -10.63 -1.61
C LEU A 53 3.91 -9.56 -0.59
N LEU A 54 4.64 -9.95 0.45
CA LEU A 54 5.15 -9.02 1.46
C LEU A 54 6.14 -8.02 0.84
N GLU A 55 7.07 -8.49 0.01
CA GLU A 55 8.02 -7.65 -0.72
C GLU A 55 7.32 -6.71 -1.69
N ASP A 56 6.37 -7.21 -2.50
CA ASP A 56 5.59 -6.38 -3.42
C ASP A 56 4.75 -5.33 -2.71
N TYR A 57 4.19 -5.67 -1.54
CA TYR A 57 3.48 -4.73 -0.69
C TYR A 57 4.42 -3.63 -0.19
N ASN A 58 5.59 -4.00 0.32
CA ASN A 58 6.57 -3.06 0.83
C ASN A 58 7.11 -2.13 -0.26
N ASP A 59 7.42 -2.66 -1.45
CA ASP A 59 7.83 -1.84 -2.61
C ASP A 59 6.70 -0.87 -3.03
N GLY A 60 5.46 -1.34 -3.06
CA GLY A 60 4.29 -0.47 -3.26
C GLY A 60 4.22 0.65 -2.22
N ARG A 61 4.41 0.35 -0.92
CA ARG A 61 4.40 1.37 0.13
C ARG A 61 5.57 2.35 0.00
N SER A 62 6.75 1.89 -0.37
CA SER A 62 7.92 2.73 -0.63
C SER A 62 7.67 3.68 -1.79
N LYS A 63 7.12 3.21 -2.92
CA LYS A 63 6.72 4.05 -4.06
C LYS A 63 5.68 5.09 -3.67
N LYS A 64 4.71 4.74 -2.82
CA LYS A 64 3.73 5.71 -2.30
C LYS A 64 4.42 6.83 -1.51
N THR A 65 5.35 6.48 -0.63
CA THR A 65 6.13 7.44 0.16
C THR A 65 6.96 8.33 -0.75
N LEU A 66 7.72 7.74 -1.69
CA LEU A 66 8.57 8.48 -2.62
C LEU A 66 7.76 9.44 -3.48
N GLY A 67 6.62 8.99 -4.02
CA GLY A 67 5.73 9.82 -4.82
C GLY A 67 5.09 10.96 -4.01
N ASN A 68 4.78 10.74 -2.73
CA ASN A 68 4.30 11.83 -1.86
C ASN A 68 5.40 12.85 -1.56
N ILE A 69 6.63 12.39 -1.29
CA ILE A 69 7.79 13.26 -1.06
C ILE A 69 8.00 14.15 -2.29
N LEU A 70 8.02 13.58 -3.50
CA LEU A 70 8.23 14.33 -4.74
C LEU A 70 7.15 15.38 -5.01
N ILE A 71 5.87 15.09 -4.74
CA ILE A 71 4.81 16.09 -4.87
C ILE A 71 4.98 17.20 -3.84
N ILE A 72 5.19 16.85 -2.57
CA ILE A 72 5.33 17.83 -1.49
C ILE A 72 6.56 18.71 -1.72
N SER A 73 7.71 18.13 -2.06
CA SER A 73 8.92 18.87 -2.36
C SER A 73 8.77 19.70 -3.63
N GLY A 74 8.15 19.14 -4.67
CA GLY A 74 7.94 19.82 -5.94
C GLY A 74 7.07 21.07 -5.78
N LEU A 75 5.94 20.94 -5.08
CA LEU A 75 5.09 22.08 -4.73
C LEU A 75 5.81 23.07 -3.79
N GLY A 76 6.60 22.56 -2.84
CA GLY A 76 7.41 23.39 -1.95
C GLY A 76 8.37 24.30 -2.71
N PHE A 77 9.10 23.75 -3.69
CA PHE A 77 9.99 24.53 -4.55
C PHE A 77 9.25 25.57 -5.39
N LEU A 78 8.07 25.25 -5.93
CA LEU A 78 7.26 26.23 -6.66
C LEU A 78 6.82 27.38 -5.75
N THR A 79 6.36 27.08 -4.54
CA THR A 79 5.94 28.13 -3.59
C THR A 79 7.10 28.98 -3.10
N ALA A 80 8.29 28.39 -2.92
CA ALA A 80 9.49 29.12 -2.53
C ALA A 80 9.93 30.09 -3.64
N ASP A 81 9.92 29.62 -4.90
CA ASP A 81 10.28 30.46 -6.04
C ASP A 81 9.28 31.60 -6.26
N LEU A 82 7.98 31.33 -6.06
CA LEU A 82 6.93 32.35 -6.10
C LEU A 82 7.15 33.44 -5.04
N VAL A 83 7.46 33.05 -3.80
CA VAL A 83 7.77 34.01 -2.72
C VAL A 83 9.00 34.83 -3.08
N GLN A 84 10.07 34.18 -3.58
CA GLN A 84 11.28 34.87 -4.01
C GLN A 84 10.96 35.90 -5.10
N GLY A 85 10.23 35.51 -6.15
CA GLY A 85 9.86 36.40 -7.25
C GLY A 85 9.01 37.60 -6.82
N VAL A 86 8.14 37.44 -5.81
CA VAL A 86 7.35 38.55 -5.25
C VAL A 86 8.19 39.46 -4.35
N THR A 87 9.16 38.92 -3.60
CA THR A 87 10.01 39.71 -2.68
C THR A 87 11.19 40.38 -3.38
N ALA A 88 11.65 39.84 -4.50
CA ALA A 88 12.85 40.31 -5.16
C ALA A 88 12.60 41.54 -6.06
N SER A 89 11.35 41.93 -6.29
CA SER A 89 11.01 43.26 -6.83
C SER A 89 11.31 44.36 -5.79
N GLY A 90 12.59 44.66 -5.59
CA GLY A 90 13.06 45.74 -4.73
C GLY A 90 14.41 46.26 -5.21
N ILE A 91 14.47 47.56 -5.49
CA ILE A 91 15.74 48.28 -5.68
C ILE A 91 16.53 48.19 -4.36
N SER A 92 17.66 47.51 -4.36
CA SER A 92 18.54 47.39 -3.19
C SER A 92 19.56 48.52 -3.21
N ALA A 93 19.42 49.50 -2.31
CA ALA A 93 20.34 50.63 -2.17
C ALA A 93 21.49 50.28 -1.22
N THR A 94 22.69 50.07 -1.75
CA THR A 94 23.90 49.84 -0.94
C THR A 94 24.64 51.16 -0.68
N PRO A 95 24.92 51.54 0.58
CA PRO A 95 25.69 52.75 0.87
C PRO A 95 27.15 52.55 0.45
N ILE A 96 27.66 53.41 -0.43
CA ILE A 96 29.04 53.36 -0.92
C ILE A 96 29.97 54.37 -0.25
N GLY A 97 29.50 55.02 0.83
CA GLY A 97 30.21 56.08 1.54
C GLY A 97 29.95 57.47 0.94
N GLY A 98 30.16 58.53 1.73
CA GLY A 98 30.00 59.92 1.27
C GLY A 98 28.57 60.40 1.01
N GLY A 99 27.54 59.70 1.52
CA GLY A 99 26.13 60.05 1.28
C GLY A 99 25.57 59.56 -0.06
N GLN A 100 26.33 58.73 -0.80
CA GLN A 100 25.91 58.13 -2.06
C GLN A 100 25.42 56.69 -1.87
N TYR A 101 24.39 56.32 -2.64
CA TYR A 101 23.81 54.98 -2.67
C TYR A 101 23.98 54.39 -4.07
N ALA A 102 24.49 53.17 -4.18
CA ALA A 102 24.45 52.41 -5.42
C ALA A 102 23.06 51.76 -5.53
N LEU A 103 22.38 51.99 -6.65
CA LEU A 103 21.19 51.22 -7.04
C LEU A 103 21.70 49.93 -7.68
N GLN A 104 21.58 48.82 -6.96
CA GLN A 104 21.88 47.51 -7.51
C GLN A 104 20.57 46.90 -7.98
N ASP A 105 20.43 46.78 -9.31
CA ASP A 105 19.35 45.99 -9.89
C ASP A 105 19.70 44.53 -9.60
N GLU A 106 18.99 43.89 -8.67
CA GLU A 106 19.10 42.44 -8.50
C GLU A 106 18.53 41.82 -9.77
N GLU A 107 19.41 41.23 -10.60
CA GLU A 107 19.00 40.46 -11.77
C GLU A 107 18.14 39.28 -11.31
N ASN A 108 16.83 39.51 -11.28
CA ASN A 108 15.87 38.53 -10.83
C ASN A 108 15.71 37.45 -11.87
N ASN A 109 16.48 36.38 -11.70
CA ASN A 109 16.39 35.19 -12.51
C ASN A 109 15.16 34.36 -12.08
N TYR A 110 13.98 34.90 -12.37
CA TYR A 110 12.68 34.27 -12.15
C TYR A 110 12.04 33.90 -13.50
N PRO A 111 11.56 32.66 -13.69
CA PRO A 111 11.55 31.54 -12.75
C PRO A 111 12.95 30.97 -12.49
N SER A 112 13.25 30.60 -11.25
CA SER A 112 14.56 30.06 -10.90
C SER A 112 14.67 28.56 -11.22
N LEU A 113 15.87 28.02 -11.04
CA LEU A 113 16.13 26.58 -11.11
C LEU A 113 15.17 25.76 -10.21
N MET A 114 14.70 26.33 -9.09
CA MET A 114 13.75 25.67 -8.19
C MET A 114 12.41 25.39 -8.87
N THR A 115 11.92 26.28 -9.73
CA THR A 115 10.67 26.06 -10.47
C THR A 115 10.78 24.89 -11.43
N TYR A 116 11.87 24.80 -12.19
CA TYR A 116 12.10 23.68 -13.11
C TYR A 116 12.22 22.35 -12.38
N ILE A 117 12.97 22.31 -11.27
CA ILE A 117 13.07 21.11 -10.41
C ILE A 117 11.70 20.76 -9.82
N GLY A 118 10.94 21.77 -9.39
CA GLY A 118 9.60 21.61 -8.82
C GLY A 118 8.63 20.95 -9.79
N ILE A 119 8.55 21.46 -11.02
CA ILE A 119 7.72 20.90 -12.09
C ILE A 119 8.18 19.48 -12.43
N ALA A 120 9.49 19.26 -12.60
CA ALA A 120 10.03 17.94 -12.93
C ALA A 120 9.70 16.90 -11.85
N ALA A 121 9.82 17.27 -10.57
CA ALA A 121 9.49 16.39 -9.45
C ALA A 121 8.01 15.97 -9.46
N VAL A 122 7.09 16.91 -9.71
CA VAL A 122 5.65 16.62 -9.80
C VAL A 122 5.35 15.69 -10.98
N ILE A 123 5.94 15.94 -12.15
CA ILE A 123 5.75 15.08 -13.34
C ILE A 123 6.23 13.66 -13.06
N ILE A 124 7.42 13.49 -12.47
CA ILE A 124 7.98 12.18 -12.11
C ILE A 124 7.14 11.46 -11.05
N ALA A 125 6.48 12.21 -10.15
CA ALA A 125 5.65 11.62 -9.12
C ALA A 125 4.40 10.91 -9.65
N ILE A 126 3.84 11.32 -10.80
CA ILE A 126 2.62 10.75 -11.39
C ILE A 126 2.78 9.25 -11.73
N PRO A 127 3.75 8.82 -12.56
CA PRO A 127 3.92 7.41 -12.88
C PRO A 127 4.27 6.58 -11.64
N ILE A 128 5.01 7.14 -10.67
CA ILE A 128 5.30 6.48 -9.39
C ILE A 128 4.00 6.26 -8.60
N LYS A 129 3.09 7.25 -8.59
CA LYS A 129 1.79 7.16 -7.93
C LYS A 129 0.88 6.10 -8.55
N ILE A 130 0.84 6.02 -9.88
CA ILE A 130 0.09 4.98 -10.60
C ILE A 130 0.70 3.60 -10.28
N GLY A 131 2.02 3.49 -10.31
CA GLY A 131 2.75 2.26 -10.02
C GLY A 131 2.46 1.70 -8.62
N PHE A 132 2.44 2.54 -7.58
CA PHE A 132 2.12 2.03 -6.24
C PHE A 132 0.68 1.52 -6.16
N SER A 133 -0.28 2.24 -6.75
CA SER A 133 -1.70 1.86 -6.69
C SER A 133 -1.90 0.47 -7.30
N ASN A 134 -1.26 0.24 -8.45
CA ASN A 134 -1.31 -1.06 -9.13
C ASN A 134 -0.64 -2.17 -8.31
N LYS A 135 0.53 -1.92 -7.71
CA LYS A 135 1.18 -2.92 -6.85
C LYS A 135 0.31 -3.32 -5.66
N ILE A 136 -0.24 -2.35 -4.91
CA ILE A 136 -1.07 -2.66 -3.75
C ILE A 136 -2.37 -3.39 -4.16
N LYS A 137 -2.97 -3.00 -5.29
CA LYS A 137 -4.13 -3.70 -5.84
C LYS A 137 -3.80 -5.14 -6.20
N ASN A 138 -2.69 -5.38 -6.87
CA ASN A 138 -2.25 -6.72 -7.25
C ASN A 138 -1.98 -7.60 -6.03
N VAL A 139 -1.31 -7.07 -5.00
CA VAL A 139 -1.12 -7.81 -3.72
C VAL A 139 -2.45 -8.25 -3.12
N VAL A 140 -3.44 -7.36 -3.08
CA VAL A 140 -4.78 -7.69 -2.55
C VAL A 140 -5.45 -8.77 -3.41
N THR A 141 -5.35 -8.66 -4.73
CA THR A 141 -5.90 -9.66 -5.66
C THR A 141 -5.25 -11.02 -5.47
N GLU A 142 -3.91 -11.09 -5.43
CA GLU A 142 -3.18 -12.34 -5.26
C GLU A 142 -3.41 -12.98 -3.89
N TYR A 143 -3.44 -12.18 -2.81
CA TYR A 143 -3.79 -12.68 -1.48
C TYR A 143 -5.19 -13.34 -1.48
N ASN A 144 -6.17 -12.66 -2.07
CA ASN A 144 -7.52 -13.21 -2.17
C ASN A 144 -7.59 -14.46 -3.05
N ASN A 145 -6.81 -14.51 -4.12
CA ASN A 145 -6.73 -15.67 -5.00
C ASN A 145 -6.11 -16.86 -4.27
N GLN A 146 -5.05 -16.65 -3.49
CA GLN A 146 -4.40 -17.69 -2.68
C GLN A 146 -5.37 -18.28 -1.66
N ASN A 147 -6.11 -17.43 -0.96
CA ASN A 147 -7.15 -17.85 -0.02
C ASN A 147 -8.30 -18.58 -0.73
N ALA A 148 -8.66 -18.19 -1.96
CA ALA A 148 -9.63 -18.92 -2.76
C ALA A 148 -9.08 -20.27 -3.29
N THR A 149 -7.78 -20.39 -3.53
CA THR A 149 -7.14 -21.65 -3.96
C THR A 149 -6.88 -22.63 -2.82
N GLY A 150 -6.79 -22.18 -1.56
CA GLY A 150 -6.80 -23.08 -0.40
C GLY A 150 -8.03 -24.00 -0.37
N TYR A 151 -9.19 -23.50 -0.84
CA TYR A 151 -10.39 -24.33 -1.07
C TYR A 151 -10.20 -25.36 -2.20
N LYS A 152 -9.33 -25.11 -3.17
CA LYS A 152 -9.05 -26.06 -4.26
C LYS A 152 -8.16 -27.24 -3.84
N GLN A 153 -7.41 -27.13 -2.75
CA GLN A 153 -6.69 -28.28 -2.18
C GLN A 153 -7.66 -29.31 -1.57
N PHE A 154 -8.89 -28.88 -1.23
CA PHE A 154 -9.99 -29.75 -0.84
C PHE A 154 -10.97 -30.04 -1.98
N ASN A 155 -10.60 -29.85 -3.26
CA ASN A 155 -11.57 -29.97 -4.36
C ASN A 155 -11.94 -31.42 -4.71
N GLN A 156 -11.22 -32.41 -4.19
CA GLN A 156 -11.56 -33.84 -4.29
C GLN A 156 -11.16 -34.60 -3.01
N PRO A 157 -11.74 -34.30 -1.84
CA PRO A 157 -11.48 -35.08 -0.65
C PRO A 157 -12.11 -36.46 -0.86
N ARG A 158 -11.29 -37.49 -1.05
CA ARG A 158 -11.79 -38.88 -1.04
C ARG A 158 -11.86 -39.34 0.39
N LEU A 159 -13.09 -39.54 0.86
CA LEU A 159 -13.40 -40.17 2.14
C LEU A 159 -13.78 -41.63 1.86
N ASP A 160 -12.84 -42.54 2.06
CA ASP A 160 -13.10 -43.97 1.89
C ASP A 160 -13.44 -44.58 3.26
N LEU A 161 -14.59 -45.26 3.35
CA LEU A 161 -14.89 -46.13 4.49
C LEU A 161 -14.12 -47.45 4.29
N ILE A 162 -13.17 -47.72 5.16
CA ILE A 162 -12.37 -48.96 5.14
C ILE A 162 -12.89 -49.89 6.24
N THR A 163 -13.11 -51.15 5.90
CA THR A 163 -13.47 -52.18 6.87
C THR A 163 -12.45 -53.32 6.79
N ASN A 164 -12.05 -53.87 7.93
CA ASN A 164 -11.24 -55.09 8.00
C ASN A 164 -11.72 -55.98 9.16
N SER A 165 -11.12 -57.15 9.34
CA SER A 165 -11.46 -58.08 10.43
C SER A 165 -11.22 -57.51 11.84
N SER A 166 -10.50 -56.39 11.95
CA SER A 166 -10.16 -55.69 13.20
C SER A 166 -10.98 -54.42 13.44
N GLY A 167 -11.86 -54.00 12.52
CA GLY A 167 -12.76 -52.87 12.72
C GLY A 167 -13.12 -52.06 11.46
N ILE A 168 -13.74 -50.91 11.70
CA ILE A 168 -14.15 -49.94 10.68
C ILE A 168 -13.35 -48.65 10.89
N GLY A 169 -12.79 -48.10 9.81
CA GLY A 169 -12.05 -46.85 9.81
C GLY A 169 -12.45 -45.94 8.65
N LEU A 170 -12.08 -44.67 8.74
CA LEU A 170 -12.26 -43.67 7.69
C LEU A 170 -10.88 -43.25 7.18
N ARG A 171 -10.65 -43.34 5.88
CA ARG A 171 -9.46 -42.80 5.22
C ARG A 171 -9.82 -41.51 4.52
N MET A 172 -9.22 -40.41 4.95
CA MET A 172 -9.26 -39.15 4.23
C MET A 172 -7.99 -39.03 3.40
N THR A 173 -8.15 -38.92 2.07
CA THR A 173 -7.05 -38.62 1.16
C THR A 173 -7.20 -37.19 0.67
N LEU A 174 -6.18 -36.37 0.92
CA LEU A 174 -6.05 -34.99 0.44
C LEU A 174 -5.04 -35.03 -0.71
N ASN A 175 -5.36 -34.41 -1.86
CA ASN A 175 -4.51 -34.38 -3.05
C ASN A 175 -3.71 -33.08 -3.11
#